data_AF-A0A948DSU1-F1
#
_entry.id   AF-A0A948DSU1-F1
#
_cell.length_a   1.000
_cell.length_b   1.000
_cell.length_c   1.000
_cell.angle_alpha   90.00
_cell.angle_beta   90.00
_cell.angle_gamma   90.00
#
_symmetry.space_group_name_H-M   'P 1'
#
loop_
_entity.id
_entity.type
_entity.pdbx_description
1 polymer ?
#
loop_
_entity_poly.entity_id
_entity_poly.type
_entity_poly.pdbx_seq_one_letter_code
_entity_poly.pdbx_strand_id
1 'polypeptide(L)'
;MFRKKRENWGNETHKLPILDLVKIQLDSYSDFLNNQIGASLLRVNPIKDFSGKAFQFEFLSHKIDNPQITPKEALEKGITFDAPLWAMAKLTNLKTNQVQEKKVFLGDIPLMTSIGTFVINGVERVVINQLVRSPGVYFTRELDPQSGRHLYKAEIRPIHGSWIEIMVSKNDHLSVRIDRRRKISVTTLLRAIGFSTNEEIESLFNDVDTDEEHPYIATTLLKDSSSNTDEALLEFYEKIRPGEPAVIENAKNLLKQMFFDSRRYNLGEVGRYKINKKLTGLYSSQQTTTTLTKDDLVATIKYLIALQNGKGKTDDIDHLANRRLRQVGELVNQTALRRGLLSLERSIREKMSLAKPEELHTPASFVNPRPVVAAIAEFFRRNRLSAILDQINPLSEIDTIRRVTVMGPGGVTKERASFSMRDIHNSQYSKIGPIRSPEGPNIGLVTYLALFTKVNKYGFLQAPYLKVEQVSKNNKQLMKIGKEITYLTADDEEDYYITHAGVGQQNGYITDKWIACRYQGEFIEADVNRVQYIDVVPCQVVSTSASLIPFVHHDDGI
;
A
#
# COMPACT_ATOMS: atom_id res chain seq x y z
N MET A 1 39.12 30.44 8.38
CA MET A 1 37.73 30.93 8.27
C MET A 1 37.09 30.77 9.65
N PHE A 2 36.95 31.84 10.44
CA PHE A 2 36.26 31.77 11.72
C PHE A 2 34.79 31.45 11.46
N ARG A 3 34.34 30.22 11.76
CA ARG A 3 32.91 29.91 11.77
C ARG A 3 32.29 30.74 12.89
N LYS A 4 31.54 31.80 12.54
CA LYS A 4 30.68 32.49 13.50
C LYS A 4 29.78 31.45 14.15
N LYS A 5 29.78 31.40 15.48
CA LYS A 5 28.90 30.51 16.25
C LYS A 5 27.46 30.98 16.01
N ARG A 6 26.60 30.09 15.51
CA ARG A 6 25.16 30.39 15.36
C ARG A 6 24.56 30.46 16.77
N GLU A 7 23.93 31.57 17.10
CA GLU A 7 23.12 31.69 18.30
C GLU A 7 21.76 31.04 18.05
N ASN A 8 21.31 30.20 18.99
CA ASN A 8 20.02 29.53 18.94
C ASN A 8 19.15 30.09 20.07
N TRP A 9 18.02 30.70 19.71
CA TRP A 9 17.06 31.28 20.65
C TRP A 9 15.93 30.30 21.00
N GLY A 10 15.92 29.09 20.42
CA GLY A 10 14.96 28.05 20.75
C GLY A 10 15.26 27.39 22.10
N ASN A 11 14.22 26.84 22.73
CA ASN A 11 14.35 26.06 23.96
C ASN A 11 15.27 24.85 23.75
N GLU A 12 16.07 24.52 24.76
CA GLU A 12 16.91 23.31 24.72
C GLU A 12 16.02 22.06 24.66
N THR A 13 16.19 21.28 23.60
CA THR A 13 15.51 20.00 23.43
C THR A 13 16.46 18.89 23.86
N HIS A 14 16.02 18.04 24.81
CA HIS A 14 16.90 17.03 25.42
C HIS A 14 17.39 15.96 24.43
N LYS A 15 16.62 15.66 23.37
CA LYS A 15 16.99 14.69 22.33
C LYS A 15 16.18 14.92 21.06
N LEU A 16 16.87 15.24 19.96
CA LEU A 16 16.24 15.32 18.64
C LEU A 16 16.10 13.93 18.01
N PRO A 17 15.02 13.67 17.25
CA PRO A 17 14.97 12.49 16.39
C PRO A 17 16.10 12.56 15.36
N ILE A 18 16.65 11.40 14.98
CA ILE A 18 17.68 11.33 13.94
C ILE A 18 17.07 11.84 12.62
N LEU A 19 17.69 12.88 12.05
CA LEU A 19 17.29 13.46 10.79
C LEU A 19 18.16 12.91 9.66
N ASP A 20 17.58 12.03 8.85
CA ASP A 20 18.16 11.59 7.58
C ASP A 20 17.13 11.78 6.48
N LEU A 21 17.40 12.73 5.59
CA LEU A 21 16.43 13.22 4.62
C LEU A 21 16.26 12.29 3.41
N VAL A 22 17.24 11.42 3.16
CA VAL A 22 17.28 10.51 2.00
C VAL A 22 17.03 9.05 2.38
N LYS A 23 17.05 8.72 3.68
CA LYS A 23 16.88 7.37 4.23
C LYS A 23 15.74 6.57 3.63
N ILE A 24 14.57 7.20 3.45
CA ILE A 24 13.36 6.53 2.92
C ILE A 24 13.60 5.97 1.50
N GLN A 25 14.39 6.66 0.68
CA GLN A 25 14.76 6.19 -0.66
C GLN A 25 15.79 5.04 -0.56
N LEU A 26 16.86 5.26 0.22
CA LEU A 26 17.96 4.30 0.38
C LEU A 26 17.49 2.97 0.97
N ASP A 27 16.76 3.01 2.09
CA ASP A 27 16.27 1.81 2.78
C ASP A 27 15.32 1.02 1.88
N SER A 28 14.43 1.70 1.14
CA SER A 28 13.49 1.05 0.23
C SER A 28 14.17 0.35 -0.94
N TYR A 29 15.15 1.01 -1.55
CA TYR A 29 15.84 0.42 -2.70
C TYR A 29 16.77 -0.72 -2.26
N SER A 30 17.42 -0.58 -1.11
CA SER A 30 18.21 -1.65 -0.50
C SER A 30 17.37 -2.91 -0.23
N ASP A 31 16.18 -2.75 0.36
CA ASP A 31 15.26 -3.88 0.56
C ASP A 31 14.82 -4.52 -0.76
N PHE A 32 14.61 -3.71 -1.80
CA PHE A 32 14.28 -4.22 -3.13
C PHE A 32 15.39 -5.11 -3.70
N LEU A 33 16.64 -4.63 -3.68
CA LEU A 33 17.78 -5.37 -4.21
C LEU A 33 18.07 -6.64 -3.41
N ASN A 34 17.95 -6.58 -2.08
CA ASN A 34 18.34 -7.69 -1.20
C ASN A 34 17.24 -8.74 -1.05
N ASN A 35 15.97 -8.33 -0.91
CA ASN A 35 14.87 -9.23 -0.52
C ASN A 35 13.81 -9.37 -1.61
N GLN A 36 13.35 -8.26 -2.20
CA GLN A 36 12.16 -8.31 -3.07
C GLN A 36 12.40 -8.97 -4.43
N ILE A 37 13.58 -8.83 -5.03
CA ILE A 37 13.93 -9.51 -6.30
C ILE A 37 13.82 -11.03 -6.11
N GLY A 38 14.45 -11.57 -5.08
CA GLY A 38 14.41 -13.00 -4.76
C GLY A 38 12.99 -13.49 -4.50
N ALA A 39 12.22 -12.76 -3.69
CA ALA A 39 10.81 -13.07 -3.44
C ALA A 39 9.96 -13.07 -4.73
N SER A 40 10.23 -12.17 -5.66
CA SER A 40 9.53 -12.10 -6.96
C SER A 40 9.92 -13.25 -7.90
N LEU A 41 11.18 -13.69 -7.88
CA LEU A 41 11.63 -14.87 -8.63
C LEU A 41 11.02 -16.16 -8.09
N LEU A 42 10.96 -16.33 -6.76
CA LEU A 42 10.34 -17.50 -6.14
C LEU A 42 8.84 -17.60 -6.45
N ARG A 43 8.14 -16.47 -6.62
CA ARG A 43 6.70 -16.47 -6.94
C ARG A 43 6.36 -17.02 -8.32
N VAL A 44 7.27 -16.92 -9.30
CA VAL A 44 7.03 -17.50 -10.63
C VAL A 44 7.32 -19.00 -10.67
N ASN A 45 7.96 -19.54 -9.63
CA ASN A 45 8.24 -20.96 -9.53
C ASN A 45 6.99 -21.80 -9.13
N PRO A 46 7.00 -23.10 -9.43
CA PRO A 46 7.78 -23.70 -10.51
C PRO A 46 7.17 -23.29 -11.87
N ILE A 47 8.03 -23.16 -12.88
CA ILE A 47 7.62 -22.95 -14.27
C ILE A 47 7.65 -24.33 -14.95
N LYS A 48 6.47 -24.82 -15.35
CA LYS A 48 6.33 -26.06 -16.12
C LYS A 48 6.06 -25.75 -17.58
N ASP A 49 6.46 -26.67 -18.46
CA ASP A 49 6.09 -26.69 -19.87
C ASP A 49 4.56 -26.83 -20.05
N PHE A 50 4.02 -26.59 -21.25
CA PHE A 50 2.58 -26.66 -21.50
C PHE A 50 1.97 -28.04 -21.23
N SER A 51 2.74 -29.12 -21.47
CA SER A 51 2.28 -30.48 -21.15
C SER A 51 2.43 -30.81 -19.67
N GLY A 52 3.34 -30.10 -18.98
CA GLY A 52 3.71 -30.33 -17.58
C GLY A 52 4.48 -31.63 -17.34
N LYS A 53 4.96 -32.29 -18.40
CA LYS A 53 5.56 -33.63 -18.35
C LYS A 53 7.01 -33.68 -18.81
N ALA A 54 7.53 -32.61 -19.43
CA ALA A 54 8.86 -32.63 -20.05
C ALA A 54 9.90 -31.93 -19.17
N PHE A 55 9.62 -30.69 -18.78
CA PHE A 55 10.61 -29.85 -18.10
C PHE A 55 9.97 -29.03 -16.97
N GLN A 56 10.74 -28.87 -15.90
CA GLN A 56 10.45 -27.97 -14.80
C GLN A 56 11.63 -27.03 -14.58
N PHE A 57 11.36 -25.73 -14.56
CA PHE A 57 12.34 -24.67 -14.34
C PHE A 57 12.04 -23.93 -13.03
N GLU A 58 13.09 -23.66 -12.26
CA GLU A 58 13.01 -22.97 -10.97
C GLU A 58 14.16 -21.98 -10.80
N PHE A 59 13.87 -20.76 -10.34
CA PHE A 59 14.87 -19.83 -9.84
C PHE A 59 15.19 -20.15 -8.37
N LEU A 60 16.47 -20.27 -8.01
CA LEU A 60 16.90 -20.62 -6.65
C LEU A 60 17.28 -19.39 -5.83
N SER A 61 18.09 -18.51 -6.40
CA SER A 61 18.60 -17.30 -5.75
C SER A 61 19.00 -16.26 -6.78
N HIS A 62 19.24 -15.02 -6.34
CA HIS A 62 19.76 -13.95 -7.17
C HIS A 62 21.04 -13.35 -6.59
N LYS A 63 21.82 -12.72 -7.45
CA LYS A 63 23.00 -11.94 -7.10
C LYS A 63 23.10 -10.74 -8.02
N ILE A 64 23.41 -9.58 -7.46
CA ILE A 64 23.77 -8.38 -8.20
C ILE A 64 25.29 -8.24 -8.09
N ASP A 65 25.97 -8.11 -9.24
CA ASP A 65 27.40 -7.88 -9.27
C ASP A 65 27.75 -6.40 -9.01
N ASN A 66 29.03 -6.07 -8.92
CA ASN A 66 29.46 -4.69 -8.76
C ASN A 66 29.26 -3.89 -10.06
N PRO A 67 28.89 -2.60 -9.97
CA PRO A 67 28.84 -1.73 -11.14
C PRO A 67 30.25 -1.56 -11.74
N GLN A 68 30.32 -1.47 -13.06
CA GLN A 68 31.59 -1.32 -13.79
C GLN A 68 32.08 0.14 -13.82
N ILE A 69 31.19 1.09 -13.54
CA ILE A 69 31.43 2.52 -13.60
C ILE A 69 30.87 3.18 -12.35
N THR A 70 31.38 4.36 -12.03
CA THR A 70 30.85 5.22 -10.97
C THR A 70 29.66 6.05 -11.47
N PRO A 71 28.81 6.59 -10.57
CA PRO A 71 27.74 7.52 -10.96
C PRO A 71 28.25 8.74 -11.75
N LYS A 72 29.42 9.27 -11.36
CA LYS A 72 30.04 10.42 -12.04
C LYS A 72 30.42 10.09 -13.48
N GLU A 73 31.05 8.94 -13.71
CA GLU A 73 31.39 8.49 -15.06
C GLU A 73 30.14 8.22 -15.90
N ALA A 74 29.06 7.72 -15.30
CA ALA A 74 27.80 7.50 -16.00
C ALA A 74 27.20 8.82 -16.51
N LEU A 75 27.28 9.90 -15.71
CA LEU A 75 26.88 11.24 -16.11
C LEU A 75 27.73 11.77 -17.26
N GLU A 76 29.06 11.73 -17.11
CA GLU A 76 30.00 12.24 -18.11
C GLU A 76 29.90 11.51 -19.45
N LYS A 77 29.68 10.19 -19.43
CA LYS A 77 29.59 9.35 -20.63
C LYS A 77 28.18 9.26 -21.23
N GLY A 78 27.16 9.83 -20.59
CA GLY A 78 25.78 9.75 -21.09
C GLY A 78 25.15 8.35 -20.96
N ILE A 79 25.62 7.51 -20.04
CA ILE A 79 25.17 6.12 -19.86
C ILE A 79 24.42 5.92 -18.53
N THR A 80 23.86 4.74 -18.32
CA THR A 80 23.13 4.40 -17.08
C THR A 80 24.11 3.89 -16.04
N PHE A 81 23.95 4.30 -14.79
CA PHE A 81 24.64 3.68 -13.65
C PHE A 81 23.85 2.44 -13.21
N ASP A 82 24.32 1.26 -13.60
CA ASP A 82 23.67 -0.02 -13.36
C ASP A 82 24.68 -1.13 -13.02
N ALA A 83 24.14 -2.29 -12.66
CA ALA A 83 24.93 -3.49 -12.40
C ALA A 83 24.25 -4.77 -12.91
N PRO A 84 25.04 -5.80 -13.30
CA PRO A 84 24.50 -7.07 -13.77
C PRO A 84 23.69 -7.82 -12.70
N LEU A 85 22.45 -8.20 -13.02
CA LEU A 85 21.62 -9.10 -12.22
C LEU A 85 21.71 -10.53 -12.76
N TRP A 86 22.14 -11.43 -11.89
CA TRP A 86 22.21 -12.87 -12.14
C TRP A 86 21.23 -13.62 -11.24
N ALA A 87 20.72 -14.75 -11.73
CA ALA A 87 20.01 -15.72 -10.91
C ALA A 87 20.64 -17.10 -11.04
N MET A 88 20.66 -17.87 -9.95
CA MET A 88 20.89 -19.31 -10.04
C MET A 88 19.58 -19.97 -10.45
N ALA A 89 19.60 -20.76 -11.52
CA ALA A 89 18.43 -21.45 -12.03
C ALA A 89 18.67 -22.95 -12.12
N LYS A 90 17.62 -23.71 -11.82
CA LYS A 90 17.56 -25.16 -11.89
C LYS A 90 16.60 -25.58 -12.98
N LEU A 91 17.05 -26.48 -13.84
CA LEU A 91 16.23 -27.15 -14.85
C LEU A 91 16.20 -28.64 -14.51
N THR A 92 14.99 -29.18 -14.37
CA THR A 92 14.74 -30.61 -14.16
C THR A 92 14.06 -31.17 -15.40
N ASN A 93 14.69 -32.14 -16.05
CA ASN A 93 14.06 -32.94 -17.09
C ASN A 93 13.24 -34.05 -16.42
N LEU A 94 11.92 -33.98 -16.54
CA LEU A 94 10.99 -34.88 -15.88
C LEU A 94 10.94 -36.28 -16.54
N LYS A 95 11.47 -36.43 -17.77
CA LYS A 95 11.56 -37.73 -18.45
C LYS A 95 12.83 -38.49 -18.07
N THR A 96 13.96 -37.79 -17.98
CA THR A 96 15.27 -38.42 -17.70
C THR A 96 15.71 -38.29 -16.24
N ASN A 97 14.97 -37.54 -15.43
CA ASN A 97 15.32 -37.13 -14.06
C ASN A 97 16.67 -36.40 -13.94
N GLN A 98 17.21 -35.89 -15.05
CA GLN A 98 18.43 -35.10 -15.03
C GLN A 98 18.15 -33.69 -14.51
N VAL A 99 19.04 -33.22 -13.64
CA VAL A 99 19.00 -31.88 -13.06
C VAL A 99 20.24 -31.12 -13.49
N GLN A 100 20.04 -29.88 -13.94
CA GLN A 100 21.10 -28.95 -14.32
C GLN A 100 20.91 -27.64 -13.58
N GLU A 101 21.96 -27.16 -12.91
CA GLU A 101 21.97 -25.87 -12.23
C GLU A 101 23.03 -24.96 -12.86
N LYS A 102 22.61 -23.77 -13.30
CA LYS A 102 23.53 -22.77 -13.88
C LYS A 102 23.08 -21.36 -13.53
N LYS A 103 24.07 -20.45 -13.49
CA LYS A 103 23.82 -19.02 -13.42
C LYS A 103 23.26 -18.53 -14.75
N VAL A 104 22.20 -17.73 -14.69
CA VAL A 104 21.53 -17.10 -15.82
C VAL A 104 21.52 -15.59 -15.65
N PHE A 105 21.80 -14.87 -16.73
CA PHE A 105 21.76 -13.41 -16.75
C PHE A 105 20.31 -12.94 -16.91
N LEU A 106 19.85 -12.03 -16.05
CA LEU A 106 18.50 -11.47 -16.10
C LEU A 106 18.45 -10.04 -16.65
N GLY A 107 19.61 -9.41 -16.84
CA GLY A 107 19.72 -8.02 -17.29
C GLY A 107 20.49 -7.14 -16.33
N ASP A 108 20.76 -5.91 -16.73
CA ASP A 108 21.34 -4.90 -15.85
C ASP A 108 20.23 -4.17 -15.08
N ILE A 109 20.49 -3.88 -13.81
CA ILE A 109 19.58 -3.16 -12.93
C ILE A 109 20.18 -1.80 -12.54
N PRO A 110 19.47 -0.68 -12.77
CA PRO A 110 19.93 0.64 -12.34
C PRO A 110 20.23 0.66 -10.85
N LEU A 111 21.36 1.23 -10.43
CA LEU A 111 21.71 1.34 -9.03
C LEU A 111 21.41 2.74 -8.49
N MET A 112 21.06 2.80 -7.20
CA MET A 112 20.84 4.05 -6.49
C MET A 112 22.17 4.62 -6.01
N THR A 113 22.35 5.93 -6.17
CA THR A 113 23.51 6.67 -5.65
C THR A 113 23.44 6.82 -4.12
N SER A 114 24.52 7.27 -3.49
CA SER A 114 24.56 7.53 -2.04
C SER A 114 23.57 8.61 -1.56
N ILE A 115 23.06 9.44 -2.47
CA ILE A 115 22.12 10.52 -2.17
C ILE A 115 20.67 10.17 -2.53
N GLY A 116 20.39 8.93 -2.94
CA GLY A 116 19.03 8.48 -3.23
C GLY A 116 18.52 8.82 -4.64
N THR A 117 19.43 9.06 -5.59
CA THR A 117 19.14 9.36 -7.00
C THR A 117 19.55 8.20 -7.92
N PHE A 118 19.20 8.27 -9.20
CA PHE A 118 19.58 7.33 -10.24
C PHE A 118 20.18 8.07 -11.44
N VAL A 119 21.20 7.51 -12.08
CA VAL A 119 21.72 8.04 -13.35
C VAL A 119 21.20 7.17 -14.49
N ILE A 120 20.33 7.72 -15.33
CA ILE A 120 19.69 6.99 -16.44
C ILE A 120 20.03 7.70 -17.75
N ASN A 121 20.84 7.06 -18.61
CA ASN A 121 21.36 7.66 -19.84
C ASN A 121 21.99 9.07 -19.60
N GLY A 122 22.83 9.20 -18.58
CA GLY A 122 23.49 10.47 -18.23
C GLY A 122 22.61 11.53 -17.58
N VAL A 123 21.35 11.21 -17.24
CA VAL A 123 20.44 12.16 -16.58
C VAL A 123 20.15 11.68 -15.16
N GLU A 124 20.34 12.57 -14.18
CA GLU A 124 19.94 12.30 -12.80
C GLU A 124 18.42 12.31 -12.64
N ARG A 125 17.91 11.27 -11.99
CA ARG A 125 16.50 11.04 -11.76
C ARG A 125 16.22 10.64 -10.33
N VAL A 126 15.00 10.90 -9.90
CA VAL A 126 14.45 10.46 -8.62
C VAL A 126 13.13 9.76 -8.88
N VAL A 127 12.92 8.63 -8.20
CA VAL A 127 11.62 7.98 -8.17
C VAL A 127 10.80 8.58 -7.03
N ILE A 128 9.79 9.36 -7.39
CA ILE A 128 8.89 10.05 -6.45
C ILE A 128 8.04 9.02 -5.70
N ASN A 129 7.92 9.20 -4.38
CA ASN A 129 7.09 8.36 -3.55
C ASN A 129 5.60 8.56 -3.88
N GLN A 130 4.83 7.48 -3.89
CA GLN A 130 3.42 7.53 -4.26
C GLN A 130 2.52 7.24 -3.06
N LEU A 131 1.63 8.15 -2.69
CA LEU A 131 0.62 7.91 -1.66
C LEU A 131 -0.65 7.36 -2.29
N VAL A 132 -1.01 6.11 -1.97
CA VAL A 132 -2.19 5.44 -2.52
C VAL A 132 -3.06 4.87 -1.42
N ARG A 133 -4.32 4.57 -1.73
CA ARG A 133 -5.19 3.79 -0.84
C ARG A 133 -4.54 2.43 -0.56
N SER A 134 -4.44 2.08 0.71
CA SER A 134 -3.88 0.78 1.12
C SER A 134 -4.79 -0.37 0.66
N PRO A 135 -4.25 -1.57 0.37
CA PRO A 135 -5.04 -2.77 0.18
C PRO A 135 -5.82 -3.09 1.47
N GLY A 136 -7.01 -3.66 1.34
CA GLY A 136 -7.85 -4.03 2.48
C GLY A 136 -9.34 -3.91 2.14
N VAL A 137 -10.16 -3.86 3.18
CA VAL A 137 -11.61 -3.63 3.09
C VAL A 137 -11.96 -2.23 3.58
N TYR A 138 -12.89 -1.57 2.92
CA TYR A 138 -13.35 -0.22 3.23
C TYR A 138 -14.87 -0.16 3.26
N PHE A 139 -15.42 0.57 4.21
CA PHE A 139 -16.84 0.80 4.32
C PHE A 139 -17.13 2.30 4.27
N THR A 140 -17.95 2.73 3.33
CA THR A 140 -18.31 4.14 3.18
C THR A 140 -19.83 4.29 3.16
N ARG A 141 -20.30 5.47 3.55
CA ARG A 141 -21.72 5.84 3.51
C ARG A 141 -21.98 6.85 2.41
N GLU A 142 -23.15 6.76 1.81
CA GLU A 142 -23.66 7.69 0.82
C GLU A 142 -25.12 8.01 1.18
N LEU A 143 -25.47 9.29 1.23
CA LEU A 143 -26.86 9.69 1.45
C LEU A 143 -27.60 9.56 0.12
N ASP A 144 -28.62 8.70 0.07
CA ASP A 144 -29.48 8.58 -1.11
C ASP A 144 -30.43 9.80 -1.16
N PRO A 145 -30.34 10.67 -2.19
CA PRO A 145 -31.13 11.89 -2.22
C PRO A 145 -32.64 11.64 -2.33
N GLN A 146 -33.06 10.49 -2.87
CA GLN A 146 -34.47 10.19 -3.09
C GLN A 146 -35.16 9.65 -1.84
N SER A 147 -34.53 8.70 -1.15
CA SER A 147 -35.09 8.09 0.07
C SER A 147 -34.67 8.79 1.36
N GLY A 148 -33.62 9.63 1.32
CA GLY A 148 -32.99 10.20 2.51
C GLY A 148 -32.25 9.18 3.37
N ARG A 149 -32.16 7.90 2.93
CA ARG A 149 -31.48 6.83 3.68
C ARG A 149 -29.98 6.91 3.46
N HIS A 150 -29.22 6.57 4.49
CA HIS A 150 -27.80 6.29 4.36
C HIS A 150 -27.60 4.90 3.77
N LEU A 151 -27.06 4.83 2.55
CA LEU A 151 -26.69 3.58 1.91
C LEU A 151 -25.20 3.34 2.10
N TYR A 152 -24.88 2.18 2.68
CA TYR A 152 -23.50 1.78 2.90
C TYR A 152 -22.98 0.95 1.72
N LYS A 153 -21.68 1.01 1.50
CA LYS A 153 -20.97 0.20 0.52
C LYS A 153 -19.67 -0.33 1.11
N ALA A 154 -19.34 -1.57 0.78
CA ALA A 154 -18.07 -2.20 1.09
C ALA A 154 -17.20 -2.32 -0.16
N GLU A 155 -15.91 -2.07 -0.05
CA GLU A 155 -14.93 -2.19 -1.15
C GLU A 155 -13.72 -3.00 -0.69
N ILE A 156 -13.45 -4.14 -1.34
CA ILE A 156 -12.25 -4.96 -1.11
C ILE A 156 -11.23 -4.68 -2.21
N ARG A 157 -10.08 -4.16 -1.79
CA ARG A 157 -8.97 -3.75 -2.67
C ARG A 157 -7.74 -4.64 -2.44
N PRO A 158 -7.33 -5.45 -3.42
CA PRO A 158 -6.04 -6.13 -3.35
C PRO A 158 -4.89 -5.21 -3.79
N ILE A 159 -3.64 -5.63 -3.53
CA ILE A 159 -2.48 -5.07 -4.24
C ILE A 159 -2.57 -5.47 -5.72
N HIS A 160 -2.95 -6.71 -5.97
CA HIS A 160 -3.07 -7.27 -7.31
C HIS A 160 -4.27 -8.20 -7.41
N GLY A 161 -5.02 -8.09 -8.50
CA GLY A 161 -6.24 -8.87 -8.73
C GLY A 161 -7.46 -7.98 -8.84
N SER A 162 -8.63 -8.62 -8.88
CA SER A 162 -9.90 -7.94 -9.11
C SER A 162 -10.43 -7.23 -7.86
N TRP A 163 -11.06 -6.08 -8.04
CA TRP A 163 -11.71 -5.36 -6.94
C TRP A 163 -13.15 -5.85 -6.77
N ILE A 164 -13.62 -5.88 -5.52
CA ILE A 164 -14.99 -6.26 -5.19
C ILE A 164 -15.67 -5.06 -4.53
N GLU A 165 -16.77 -4.60 -5.10
CA GLU A 165 -17.62 -3.54 -4.56
C GLU A 165 -18.98 -4.13 -4.20
N ILE A 166 -19.37 -4.10 -2.93
CA ILE A 166 -20.67 -4.55 -2.45
C ILE A 166 -21.48 -3.31 -2.08
N MET A 167 -22.69 -3.20 -2.61
CA MET A 167 -23.56 -2.03 -2.46
C MET A 167 -24.93 -2.48 -1.97
N VAL A 168 -25.46 -1.75 -0.99
CA VAL A 168 -26.86 -1.85 -0.59
C VAL A 168 -27.68 -0.85 -1.40
N SER A 169 -28.80 -1.31 -1.96
CA SER A 169 -29.75 -0.43 -2.65
C SER A 169 -30.83 0.10 -1.70
N LYS A 170 -31.59 1.10 -2.15
CA LYS A 170 -32.75 1.64 -1.41
C LYS A 170 -33.89 0.63 -1.15
N ASN A 171 -33.90 -0.49 -1.86
CA ASN A 171 -34.87 -1.59 -1.70
C ASN A 171 -34.21 -2.79 -1.00
N ASP A 172 -33.23 -2.55 -0.13
CA ASP A 172 -32.52 -3.52 0.73
C ASP A 172 -31.82 -4.67 0.00
N HIS A 173 -31.76 -4.59 -1.32
CA HIS A 173 -31.05 -5.58 -2.14
C HIS A 173 -29.54 -5.33 -2.11
N LEU A 174 -28.79 -6.37 -1.78
CA LEU A 174 -27.34 -6.43 -1.77
C LEU A 174 -26.82 -6.88 -3.14
N SER A 175 -26.06 -6.02 -3.79
CA SER A 175 -25.45 -6.29 -5.10
C SER A 175 -23.93 -6.20 -5.03
N VAL A 176 -23.25 -7.06 -5.78
CA VAL A 176 -21.80 -7.02 -5.92
C VAL A 176 -21.40 -6.65 -7.35
N ARG A 177 -20.32 -5.88 -7.47
CA ARG A 177 -19.71 -5.45 -8.71
C ARG A 177 -18.22 -5.76 -8.66
N ILE A 178 -17.72 -6.40 -9.71
CA ILE A 178 -16.31 -6.82 -9.78
C ILE A 178 -15.64 -6.07 -10.94
N ASP A 179 -14.50 -5.43 -10.69
CA ASP A 179 -13.73 -4.63 -11.67
C ASP A 179 -14.60 -3.65 -12.48
N ARG A 180 -15.60 -3.05 -11.82
CA ARG A 180 -16.57 -2.13 -12.44
C ARG A 180 -17.43 -2.73 -13.57
N ARG A 181 -17.59 -4.06 -13.60
CA ARG A 181 -18.46 -4.77 -14.57
C ARG A 181 -19.94 -4.72 -14.15
N ARG A 182 -20.79 -5.55 -14.76
CA ARG A 182 -22.21 -5.63 -14.45
C ARG A 182 -22.41 -6.09 -12.99
N LYS A 183 -23.47 -5.59 -12.35
CA LYS A 183 -23.85 -6.01 -11.00
C LYS A 183 -24.45 -7.41 -11.03
N ILE A 184 -24.17 -8.20 -10.00
CA ILE A 184 -24.83 -9.48 -9.69
C ILE A 184 -25.32 -9.45 -8.24
N SER A 185 -26.28 -10.30 -7.88
CA SER A 185 -26.73 -10.42 -6.50
C SER A 185 -25.59 -10.96 -5.62
N VAL A 186 -25.50 -10.50 -4.38
CA VAL A 186 -24.48 -11.01 -3.44
C VAL A 186 -24.66 -12.51 -3.20
N THR A 187 -25.90 -12.98 -3.14
CA THR A 187 -26.26 -14.40 -2.98
C THR A 187 -25.76 -15.25 -4.16
N THR A 188 -25.81 -14.75 -5.40
CA THR A 188 -25.21 -15.41 -6.57
C THR A 188 -23.71 -15.63 -6.37
N LEU A 189 -22.99 -14.63 -5.85
CA LEU A 189 -21.56 -14.78 -5.53
C LEU A 189 -21.33 -15.80 -4.41
N LEU A 190 -22.17 -15.79 -3.36
CA LEU A 190 -22.10 -16.74 -2.25
C LEU A 190 -22.32 -18.20 -2.72
N ARG A 191 -23.31 -18.42 -3.60
CA ARG A 191 -23.51 -19.73 -4.25
C ARG A 191 -22.31 -20.14 -5.09
N ALA A 192 -21.79 -19.23 -5.92
CA ALA A 192 -20.64 -19.51 -6.78
C ALA A 192 -19.38 -19.91 -5.98
N ILE A 193 -19.18 -19.34 -4.78
CA ILE A 193 -18.07 -19.73 -3.89
C ILE A 193 -18.38 -20.97 -3.04
N GLY A 194 -19.60 -21.50 -3.06
CA GLY A 194 -19.96 -22.81 -2.54
C GLY A 194 -21.02 -22.86 -1.44
N PHE A 195 -21.70 -21.75 -1.13
CA PHE A 195 -22.86 -21.73 -0.21
C PHE A 195 -24.14 -21.93 -1.01
N SER A 196 -24.53 -23.18 -1.26
CA SER A 196 -25.40 -23.50 -2.40
C SER A 196 -26.89 -23.26 -2.15
N THR A 197 -27.38 -23.43 -0.92
CA THR A 197 -28.83 -23.37 -0.61
C THR A 197 -29.21 -22.06 0.09
N ASN A 198 -30.51 -21.73 0.07
CA ASN A 198 -31.02 -20.53 0.72
C ASN A 198 -30.81 -20.61 2.23
N GLU A 199 -31.09 -21.77 2.82
CA GLU A 199 -30.98 -22.02 4.25
C GLU A 199 -29.53 -21.87 4.72
N GLU A 200 -28.57 -22.35 3.92
CA GLU A 200 -27.15 -22.18 4.21
C GLU A 200 -26.78 -20.69 4.20
N ILE A 201 -27.19 -19.95 3.17
CA ILE A 201 -26.92 -18.51 3.07
C ILE A 201 -27.57 -17.74 4.22
N GLU A 202 -28.83 -17.99 4.54
CA GLU A 202 -29.54 -17.35 5.66
C GLU A 202 -28.85 -17.64 6.99
N SER A 203 -28.44 -18.90 7.23
CA SER A 203 -27.74 -19.30 8.44
C SER A 203 -26.44 -18.53 8.68
N LEU A 204 -25.76 -18.08 7.60
CA LEU A 204 -24.55 -17.28 7.73
C LEU A 204 -24.83 -15.92 8.33
N PHE A 205 -26.01 -15.32 8.11
CA PHE A 205 -26.27 -13.91 8.43
C PHE A 205 -27.35 -13.67 9.48
N ASN A 206 -27.99 -14.71 10.03
CA ASN A 206 -29.02 -14.61 11.07
C ASN A 206 -28.59 -13.80 12.32
N ASP A 207 -27.30 -13.71 12.60
CA ASP A 207 -26.75 -12.94 13.72
C ASP A 207 -26.71 -11.42 13.48
N VAL A 208 -26.74 -10.99 12.22
CA VAL A 208 -26.62 -9.59 11.82
C VAL A 208 -27.86 -9.06 11.10
N ASP A 209 -28.51 -9.86 10.26
CA ASP A 209 -29.71 -9.52 9.50
C ASP A 209 -30.95 -9.75 10.38
N THR A 210 -31.14 -8.84 11.33
CA THR A 210 -32.13 -8.97 12.43
C THR A 210 -33.26 -7.93 12.34
N ASP A 211 -33.20 -7.03 11.37
CA ASP A 211 -34.20 -5.99 11.15
C ASP A 211 -35.34 -6.54 10.29
N GLU A 212 -36.53 -6.75 10.89
CA GLU A 212 -37.71 -7.25 10.20
C GLU A 212 -38.24 -6.26 9.14
N GLU A 213 -38.00 -4.96 9.30
CA GLU A 213 -38.40 -3.93 8.33
C GLU A 213 -37.44 -3.88 7.13
N HIS A 214 -36.20 -4.32 7.33
CA HIS A 214 -35.15 -4.32 6.31
C HIS A 214 -34.45 -5.69 6.16
N PRO A 215 -35.15 -6.73 5.67
CA PRO A 215 -34.59 -8.07 5.53
C PRO A 215 -33.64 -8.15 4.31
N TYR A 216 -32.35 -7.89 4.50
CA TYR A 216 -31.39 -7.70 3.41
C TYR A 216 -31.14 -8.99 2.62
N ILE A 217 -30.91 -10.12 3.30
CA ILE A 217 -30.58 -11.40 2.67
C ILE A 217 -31.82 -11.98 2.00
N ALA A 218 -32.97 -12.02 2.67
CA ALA A 218 -34.21 -12.52 2.08
C ALA A 218 -34.61 -11.72 0.83
N THR A 219 -34.53 -10.39 0.88
CA THR A 219 -34.79 -9.53 -0.28
C THR A 219 -33.80 -9.76 -1.42
N THR A 220 -32.56 -10.12 -1.09
CA THR A 220 -31.53 -10.42 -2.08
C THR A 220 -31.75 -11.79 -2.73
N LEU A 221 -32.12 -12.81 -1.94
CA LEU A 221 -32.48 -14.15 -2.42
C LEU A 221 -33.67 -14.12 -3.39
N LEU A 222 -34.70 -13.31 -3.09
CA LEU A 222 -35.86 -13.13 -3.98
C LEU A 222 -35.50 -12.54 -5.36
N LYS A 223 -34.40 -11.80 -5.44
CA LYS A 223 -33.91 -11.17 -6.68
C LYS A 223 -32.77 -11.95 -7.34
N ASP A 224 -32.31 -13.04 -6.71
CA ASP A 224 -31.30 -13.92 -7.26
C ASP A 224 -31.93 -14.80 -8.33
N SER A 225 -31.40 -14.78 -9.55
CA SER A 225 -31.83 -15.67 -10.63
C SER A 225 -31.31 -17.09 -10.46
N SER A 226 -30.29 -17.30 -9.63
CA SER A 226 -29.66 -18.60 -9.42
C SER A 226 -30.22 -19.35 -8.21
N SER A 227 -30.43 -20.65 -8.37
CA SER A 227 -30.93 -21.54 -7.30
C SER A 227 -29.86 -22.49 -6.76
N ASN A 228 -28.79 -22.72 -7.52
CA ASN A 228 -27.71 -23.64 -7.18
C ASN A 228 -26.32 -23.09 -7.59
N THR A 229 -25.27 -23.80 -7.17
CA THR A 229 -23.88 -23.41 -7.44
C THR A 229 -23.57 -23.31 -8.94
N ASP A 230 -24.08 -24.22 -9.77
CA ASP A 230 -23.75 -24.28 -11.19
C ASP A 230 -24.40 -23.13 -11.96
N GLU A 231 -25.68 -22.85 -11.72
CA GLU A 231 -26.38 -21.67 -12.26
C GLU A 231 -25.69 -20.38 -11.85
N ALA A 232 -25.29 -20.27 -10.57
CA ALA A 232 -24.59 -19.10 -10.06
C ALA A 232 -23.22 -18.89 -10.71
N LEU A 233 -22.49 -19.97 -10.99
CA LEU A 233 -21.21 -19.93 -11.71
C LEU A 233 -21.41 -19.46 -13.15
N LEU A 234 -22.45 -19.94 -13.84
CA LEU A 234 -22.77 -19.52 -15.21
C LEU A 234 -23.17 -18.03 -15.24
N GLU A 235 -24.06 -17.61 -14.34
CA GLU A 235 -24.47 -16.20 -14.23
C GLU A 235 -23.26 -15.30 -13.93
N PHE A 236 -22.41 -15.69 -12.98
CA PHE A 236 -21.17 -14.99 -12.69
C PHE A 236 -20.30 -14.87 -13.95
N TYR A 237 -20.13 -15.97 -14.70
CA TYR A 237 -19.28 -15.99 -15.89
C TYR A 237 -19.82 -15.05 -16.99
N GLU A 238 -21.11 -15.09 -17.28
CA GLU A 238 -21.72 -14.24 -18.32
C GLU A 238 -21.62 -12.75 -18.01
N LYS A 239 -21.74 -12.38 -16.73
CA LYS A 239 -21.69 -10.98 -16.30
C LYS A 239 -20.27 -10.44 -16.32
N ILE A 240 -19.28 -11.29 -16.04
CA ILE A 240 -17.88 -10.96 -16.17
C ILE A 240 -17.50 -10.96 -17.66
N ARG A 241 -17.74 -12.02 -18.42
CA ARG A 241 -17.34 -12.17 -19.84
C ARG A 241 -18.57 -12.26 -20.76
N PRO A 242 -19.22 -11.12 -21.06
CA PRO A 242 -20.38 -11.14 -21.93
C PRO A 242 -20.00 -11.59 -23.35
N GLY A 243 -20.73 -12.58 -23.88
CA GLY A 243 -20.55 -13.09 -25.24
C GLY A 243 -19.62 -14.29 -25.38
N GLU A 244 -18.92 -14.71 -24.31
CA GLU A 244 -18.22 -16.01 -24.30
C GLU A 244 -19.19 -17.12 -23.84
N PRO A 245 -19.14 -18.33 -24.44
CA PRO A 245 -19.98 -19.45 -24.01
C PRO A 245 -19.71 -19.78 -22.54
N ALA A 246 -20.76 -19.78 -21.73
CA ALA A 246 -20.66 -20.12 -20.31
C ALA A 246 -20.59 -21.64 -20.15
N VAL A 247 -19.41 -22.15 -19.80
CA VAL A 247 -19.17 -23.56 -19.45
C VAL A 247 -18.79 -23.62 -17.97
N ILE A 248 -19.41 -24.52 -17.21
CA ILE A 248 -19.25 -24.61 -15.76
C ILE A 248 -17.77 -24.71 -15.34
N GLU A 249 -16.98 -25.55 -16.02
CA GLU A 249 -15.55 -25.69 -15.72
C GLU A 249 -14.76 -24.39 -15.94
N ASN A 250 -15.06 -23.67 -17.01
CA ASN A 250 -14.43 -22.37 -17.30
C ASN A 250 -14.84 -21.32 -16.27
N ALA A 251 -16.11 -21.32 -15.86
CA ALA A 251 -16.64 -20.45 -14.83
C ALA A 251 -15.97 -20.67 -13.47
N LYS A 252 -15.89 -21.94 -13.05
CA LYS A 252 -15.20 -22.35 -11.81
C LYS A 252 -13.73 -21.97 -11.83
N ASN A 253 -13.04 -22.21 -12.94
CA ASN A 253 -11.65 -21.84 -13.11
C ASN A 253 -11.45 -20.32 -13.09
N LEU A 254 -12.33 -19.56 -13.73
CA LEU A 254 -12.29 -18.10 -13.72
C LEU A 254 -12.45 -17.55 -12.30
N LEU A 255 -13.48 -17.99 -11.56
CA LEU A 255 -13.73 -17.58 -10.18
C LEU A 255 -12.50 -17.86 -9.29
N LYS A 256 -11.95 -19.08 -9.38
CA LYS A 256 -10.74 -19.47 -8.64
C LYS A 256 -9.57 -18.56 -8.98
N GLN A 257 -9.32 -18.31 -10.26
CA GLN A 257 -8.23 -17.44 -10.72
C GLN A 257 -8.41 -15.98 -10.32
N MET A 258 -9.66 -15.50 -10.20
CA MET A 258 -9.95 -14.11 -9.86
C MET A 258 -9.73 -13.80 -8.39
N PHE A 259 -10.03 -14.72 -7.46
CA PHE A 259 -10.02 -14.40 -6.02
C PHE A 259 -9.14 -15.33 -5.16
N PHE A 260 -8.98 -16.59 -5.56
CA PHE A 260 -8.44 -17.66 -4.71
C PHE A 260 -7.10 -18.23 -5.21
N ASP A 261 -6.54 -17.68 -6.30
CA ASP A 261 -5.24 -18.05 -6.86
C ASP A 261 -4.16 -17.05 -6.44
N SER A 262 -3.17 -17.50 -5.67
CA SER A 262 -2.08 -16.67 -5.13
C SER A 262 -1.16 -16.07 -6.20
N ARG A 263 -1.14 -16.63 -7.42
CA ARG A 263 -0.37 -16.08 -8.55
C ARG A 263 -1.06 -14.86 -9.15
N ARG A 264 -2.39 -14.81 -9.11
CA ARG A 264 -3.21 -13.76 -9.75
C ARG A 264 -3.79 -12.75 -8.77
N TYR A 265 -4.17 -13.19 -7.57
CA TYR A 265 -4.74 -12.38 -6.52
C TYR A 265 -3.83 -12.29 -5.29
N ASN A 266 -3.61 -11.07 -4.79
CA ASN A 266 -2.77 -10.85 -3.63
C ASN A 266 -3.14 -9.57 -2.88
N LEU A 267 -3.57 -9.70 -1.62
CA LEU A 267 -3.81 -8.62 -0.66
C LEU A 267 -2.51 -8.02 -0.10
N GLY A 268 -1.43 -8.79 -0.14
CA GLY A 268 -0.19 -8.55 0.60
C GLY A 268 -0.37 -8.62 2.11
N GLU A 269 0.74 -8.51 2.83
CA GLU A 269 0.71 -8.49 4.30
C GLU A 269 -0.10 -7.32 4.84
N VAL A 270 0.02 -6.14 4.19
CA VAL A 270 -0.75 -4.95 4.57
C VAL A 270 -2.25 -5.15 4.40
N GLY A 271 -2.70 -5.74 3.30
CA GLY A 271 -4.13 -5.96 3.06
C GLY A 271 -4.71 -6.99 4.01
N ARG A 272 -3.96 -8.07 4.28
CA ARG A 272 -4.35 -9.07 5.27
C ARG A 272 -4.43 -8.47 6.67
N TYR A 273 -3.41 -7.71 7.08
CA TYR A 273 -3.40 -7.01 8.36
C TYR A 273 -4.63 -6.09 8.52
N LYS A 274 -4.94 -5.27 7.51
CA LYS A 274 -6.10 -4.37 7.55
C LYS A 274 -7.43 -5.11 7.61
N ILE A 275 -7.60 -6.16 6.81
CA ILE A 275 -8.82 -6.96 6.79
C ILE A 275 -9.04 -7.63 8.15
N ASN A 276 -7.99 -8.20 8.74
CA ASN A 276 -8.05 -8.80 10.07
C ASN A 276 -8.40 -7.76 11.14
N LYS A 277 -7.77 -6.57 11.11
CA LYS A 277 -8.05 -5.49 12.06
C LYS A 277 -9.48 -4.96 11.94
N LYS A 278 -9.97 -4.70 10.72
CA LYS A 278 -11.31 -4.13 10.49
C LYS A 278 -12.44 -5.11 10.81
N LEU A 279 -12.25 -6.39 10.49
CA LEU A 279 -13.26 -7.44 10.65
C LEU A 279 -12.97 -8.33 11.88
N THR A 280 -12.25 -7.79 12.86
CA THR A 280 -11.94 -8.50 14.11
C THR A 280 -13.23 -8.97 14.79
N GLY A 281 -13.23 -10.23 15.26
CA GLY A 281 -14.39 -10.85 15.91
C GLY A 281 -15.45 -11.41 14.95
N LEU A 282 -15.29 -11.23 13.63
CA LEU A 282 -16.17 -11.79 12.61
C LEU A 282 -15.59 -13.04 11.91
N TYR A 283 -14.43 -13.52 12.37
CA TYR A 283 -13.78 -14.73 11.89
C TYR A 283 -13.81 -15.82 12.96
N SER A 284 -13.92 -17.07 12.52
CA SER A 284 -13.68 -18.24 13.39
C SER A 284 -12.21 -18.39 13.76
N SER A 285 -11.28 -17.96 12.90
CA SER A 285 -9.83 -17.92 13.16
C SER A 285 -9.15 -16.82 12.35
N GLN A 286 -8.07 -16.22 12.89
CA GLN A 286 -7.33 -15.20 12.15
C GLN A 286 -6.65 -15.79 10.92
N GLN A 287 -6.98 -15.25 9.75
CA GLN A 287 -6.41 -15.67 8.48
C GLN A 287 -4.97 -15.16 8.34
N THR A 288 -4.07 -16.00 7.82
CA THR A 288 -2.65 -15.65 7.59
C THR A 288 -2.29 -15.60 6.10
N THR A 289 -3.16 -16.11 5.23
CA THR A 289 -2.92 -16.17 3.79
C THR A 289 -3.07 -14.79 3.14
N THR A 290 -2.27 -14.49 2.12
CA THR A 290 -2.37 -13.20 1.39
C THR A 290 -3.40 -13.23 0.25
N THR A 291 -4.05 -14.37 0.02
CA THR A 291 -5.19 -14.50 -0.90
C THR A 291 -6.49 -14.20 -0.17
N LEU A 292 -7.55 -13.87 -0.92
CA LEU A 292 -8.87 -13.74 -0.34
C LEU A 292 -9.40 -15.12 0.07
N THR A 293 -10.12 -15.19 1.18
CA THR A 293 -10.80 -16.41 1.64
C THR A 293 -12.31 -16.22 1.56
N LYS A 294 -13.07 -17.32 1.63
CA LYS A 294 -14.54 -17.24 1.66
C LYS A 294 -15.03 -16.51 2.92
N ASP A 295 -14.37 -16.76 4.05
CA ASP A 295 -14.68 -16.12 5.33
C ASP A 295 -14.52 -14.60 5.26
N ASP A 296 -13.50 -14.10 4.54
CA ASP A 296 -13.33 -12.66 4.33
C ASP A 296 -14.53 -12.03 3.63
N LEU A 297 -15.10 -12.71 2.63
CA LEU A 297 -16.29 -12.24 1.91
C LEU A 297 -17.51 -12.24 2.81
N VAL A 298 -17.75 -13.33 3.55
CA VAL A 298 -18.88 -13.45 4.48
C VAL A 298 -18.76 -12.40 5.58
N ALA A 299 -17.60 -12.25 6.22
CA ALA A 299 -17.36 -11.26 7.26
C ALA A 299 -17.52 -9.82 6.74
N THR A 300 -17.11 -9.54 5.50
CA THR A 300 -17.33 -8.23 4.87
C THR A 300 -18.82 -7.94 4.70
N ILE A 301 -19.60 -8.91 4.25
CA ILE A 301 -21.06 -8.76 4.09
C ILE A 301 -21.73 -8.60 5.46
N LYS A 302 -21.31 -9.39 6.46
CA LYS A 302 -21.81 -9.25 7.85
C LYS A 302 -21.60 -7.86 8.39
N TYR A 303 -20.39 -7.31 8.26
CA TYR A 303 -20.09 -5.96 8.73
C TYR A 303 -20.89 -4.91 7.96
N LEU A 304 -21.12 -5.10 6.66
CA LEU A 304 -21.95 -4.20 5.86
C LEU A 304 -23.41 -4.18 6.33
N ILE A 305 -23.99 -5.34 6.64
CA ILE A 305 -25.35 -5.45 7.20
C ILE A 305 -25.39 -4.83 8.60
N ALA A 306 -24.40 -5.12 9.44
CA ALA A 306 -24.31 -4.52 10.77
C ALA A 306 -24.27 -2.98 10.71
N LEU A 307 -23.52 -2.41 9.76
CA LEU A 307 -23.49 -0.95 9.54
C LEU A 307 -24.84 -0.38 9.14
N GLN A 308 -25.60 -1.10 8.29
CA GLN A 308 -26.96 -0.70 7.96
C GLN A 308 -27.87 -0.66 9.19
N ASN A 309 -27.67 -1.63 10.09
CA ASN A 309 -28.37 -1.71 11.38
C ASN A 309 -27.78 -0.77 12.45
N GLY A 310 -26.98 0.24 12.06
CA GLY A 310 -26.40 1.24 12.94
C GLY A 310 -25.24 0.77 13.81
N LYS A 311 -24.72 -0.45 13.60
CA LYS A 311 -23.63 -1.04 14.38
C LYS A 311 -22.32 -0.99 13.60
N GLY A 312 -21.35 -0.22 14.11
CA GLY A 312 -20.00 -0.13 13.53
C GLY A 312 -19.62 1.30 13.14
N LYS A 313 -18.49 1.44 12.42
CA LYS A 313 -17.98 2.75 11.96
C LYS A 313 -17.56 2.68 10.49
N THR A 314 -17.89 3.74 9.74
CA THR A 314 -17.40 3.94 8.36
C THR A 314 -15.94 4.37 8.35
N ASP A 315 -15.28 4.15 7.22
CA ASP A 315 -13.89 4.53 6.99
C ASP A 315 -13.80 5.88 6.27
N ASP A 316 -12.92 6.75 6.76
CA ASP A 316 -12.48 7.93 6.04
C ASP A 316 -11.35 7.56 5.07
N ILE A 317 -11.62 7.69 3.78
CA ILE A 317 -10.71 7.28 2.70
C ILE A 317 -9.50 8.21 2.57
N ASP A 318 -9.60 9.44 3.05
CA ASP A 318 -8.55 10.44 2.98
C ASP A 318 -7.61 10.39 4.21
N HIS A 319 -8.04 9.73 5.29
CA HIS A 319 -7.24 9.47 6.49
C HIS A 319 -5.95 8.69 6.18
N LEU A 320 -4.83 9.05 6.82
CA LEU A 320 -3.53 8.41 6.60
C LEU A 320 -3.44 6.96 7.14
N ALA A 321 -4.36 6.50 7.99
CA ALA A 321 -4.50 5.06 8.29
C ALA A 321 -4.98 4.25 7.07
N ASN A 322 -5.64 4.92 6.14
CA ASN A 322 -6.22 4.32 4.94
C ASN A 322 -5.35 4.53 3.70
N ARG A 323 -4.31 5.36 3.80
CA ARG A 323 -3.35 5.64 2.73
C ARG A 323 -1.95 5.20 3.12
N ARG A 324 -1.23 4.60 2.17
CA ARG A 324 0.15 4.17 2.38
C ARG A 324 1.07 4.70 1.30
N LEU A 325 2.31 4.91 1.69
CA LEU A 325 3.38 5.33 0.82
C LEU A 325 3.97 4.10 0.11
N ARG A 326 3.94 4.12 -1.22
CA ARG A 326 4.71 3.20 -2.07
C ARG A 326 6.04 3.87 -2.37
N GLN A 327 7.10 3.27 -1.85
CA GLN A 327 8.47 3.73 -2.03
C GLN A 327 9.08 3.15 -3.30
N VAL A 328 10.23 3.68 -3.72
CA VAL A 328 10.92 3.31 -4.98
C VAL A 328 11.07 1.81 -5.19
N GLY A 329 11.51 1.06 -4.17
CA GLY A 329 11.76 -0.37 -4.29
C GLY A 329 10.50 -1.15 -4.62
N GLU A 330 9.40 -0.83 -3.94
CA GLU A 330 8.09 -1.43 -4.21
C GLU A 330 7.56 -1.04 -5.60
N LEU A 331 7.72 0.23 -5.98
CA LEU A 331 7.27 0.75 -7.28
C LEU A 331 7.98 0.03 -8.42
N VAL A 332 9.30 -0.09 -8.36
CA VAL A 332 10.10 -0.82 -9.36
C VAL A 332 9.70 -2.30 -9.38
N ASN A 333 9.56 -2.92 -8.21
CA ASN A 333 9.19 -4.33 -8.12
C ASN A 333 7.82 -4.62 -8.75
N GLN A 334 6.79 -3.88 -8.35
CA GLN A 334 5.41 -4.15 -8.76
C GLN A 334 5.12 -3.69 -10.18
N THR A 335 5.65 -2.54 -10.58
CA THR A 335 5.28 -1.92 -11.86
C THR A 335 6.22 -2.29 -13.00
N ALA A 336 7.47 -2.68 -12.73
CA ALA A 336 8.42 -3.12 -13.74
C ALA A 336 8.79 -4.60 -13.58
N LEU A 337 9.50 -4.97 -12.51
CA LEU A 337 10.11 -6.30 -12.38
C LEU A 337 9.07 -7.42 -12.50
N ARG A 338 7.96 -7.35 -11.76
CA ARG A 338 6.89 -8.35 -11.82
C ARG A 338 6.34 -8.52 -13.24
N ARG A 339 6.11 -7.42 -13.96
CA ARG A 339 5.62 -7.47 -15.35
C ARG A 339 6.66 -8.10 -16.27
N GLY A 340 7.93 -7.76 -16.10
CA GLY A 340 9.05 -8.38 -16.82
C GLY A 340 9.16 -9.89 -16.55
N LEU A 341 9.03 -10.30 -15.29
CA LEU A 341 9.10 -11.70 -14.87
C LEU A 341 7.92 -12.53 -15.38
N LEU A 342 6.70 -11.98 -15.41
CA LEU A 342 5.54 -12.68 -16.01
C LEU A 342 5.73 -12.93 -17.51
N SER A 343 6.34 -11.97 -18.23
CA SER A 343 6.69 -12.15 -19.65
C SER A 343 7.84 -13.14 -19.82
N LEU A 344 8.85 -13.10 -18.95
CA LEU A 344 9.95 -14.06 -18.93
C LEU A 344 9.44 -15.49 -18.67
N GLU A 345 8.53 -15.66 -17.71
CA GLU A 345 7.90 -16.94 -17.37
C GLU A 345 7.20 -17.55 -18.60
N ARG A 346 6.42 -16.76 -19.34
CA ARG A 346 5.77 -17.21 -20.58
C ARG A 346 6.79 -17.63 -21.62
N SER A 347 7.84 -16.84 -21.83
CA SER A 347 8.91 -17.15 -22.79
C SER A 347 9.66 -18.43 -22.43
N ILE A 348 9.96 -18.66 -21.14
CA ILE A 348 10.59 -19.88 -20.65
C ILE A 348 9.65 -21.08 -20.92
N ARG A 349 8.37 -20.97 -20.57
CA ARG A 349 7.36 -22.03 -20.81
C ARG A 349 7.24 -22.40 -22.28
N GLU A 350 7.16 -21.41 -23.17
CA GLU A 350 7.07 -21.63 -24.62
C GLU A 350 8.30 -22.35 -25.15
N LYS A 351 9.51 -21.87 -24.81
CA LYS A 351 10.76 -22.51 -25.23
C LYS A 351 10.91 -23.93 -24.70
N MET A 352 10.56 -24.19 -23.44
CA MET A 352 10.60 -25.54 -22.85
C MET A 352 9.65 -26.50 -23.57
N SER A 353 8.50 -26.01 -24.05
CA SER A 353 7.51 -26.84 -24.75
C SER A 353 7.96 -27.20 -26.17
N LEU A 354 8.84 -26.39 -26.77
CA LEU A 354 9.44 -26.66 -28.09
C LEU A 354 10.74 -27.48 -28.00
N ALA A 355 11.35 -27.58 -26.82
CA ALA A 355 12.60 -28.28 -26.63
C ALA A 355 12.41 -29.80 -26.61
N LYS A 356 13.35 -30.53 -27.24
CA LYS A 356 13.36 -31.99 -27.26
C LYS A 356 13.91 -32.54 -25.95
N PRO A 357 13.16 -33.39 -25.22
CA PRO A 357 13.60 -33.95 -23.93
C PRO A 357 14.83 -34.86 -24.00
N GLU A 358 15.15 -35.39 -25.17
CA GLU A 358 16.27 -36.31 -25.39
C GLU A 358 17.62 -35.57 -25.46
N GLU A 359 17.59 -34.26 -25.73
CA GLU A 359 18.77 -33.41 -25.80
C GLU A 359 19.14 -32.82 -24.43
N LEU A 360 20.44 -32.61 -24.19
CA LEU A 360 20.93 -31.97 -22.97
C LEU A 360 20.73 -30.46 -23.06
N HIS A 361 19.75 -29.94 -22.31
CA HIS A 361 19.51 -28.51 -22.19
C HIS A 361 20.09 -27.94 -20.90
N THR A 362 20.40 -26.64 -20.92
CA THR A 362 20.85 -25.92 -19.72
C THR A 362 19.83 -24.84 -19.36
N PRO A 363 19.70 -24.43 -18.09
CA PRO A 363 18.79 -23.34 -17.71
C PRO A 363 18.98 -22.06 -18.53
N ALA A 364 20.22 -21.75 -18.90
CA ALA A 364 20.56 -20.55 -19.67
C ALA A 364 19.96 -20.53 -21.09
N SER A 365 19.71 -21.69 -21.74
CA SER A 365 19.13 -21.70 -23.10
C SER A 365 17.66 -21.24 -23.10
N PHE A 366 16.95 -21.42 -21.99
CA PHE A 366 15.55 -21.04 -21.85
C PHE A 366 15.34 -19.58 -21.45
N VAL A 367 16.31 -18.97 -20.78
CA VAL A 367 16.18 -17.60 -20.26
C VAL A 367 16.47 -16.56 -21.35
N ASN A 368 15.54 -15.63 -21.56
CA ASN A 368 15.76 -14.45 -22.40
C ASN A 368 15.58 -13.19 -21.52
N PRO A 369 16.64 -12.44 -21.21
CA PRO A 369 16.55 -11.29 -20.28
C PRO A 369 15.80 -10.09 -20.85
N ARG A 370 15.58 -10.01 -22.17
CA ARG A 370 15.00 -8.83 -22.85
C ARG A 370 13.69 -8.31 -22.23
N PRO A 371 12.71 -9.14 -21.85
CA PRO A 371 11.46 -8.64 -21.26
C PRO A 371 11.67 -7.96 -19.90
N VAL A 372 12.63 -8.44 -19.10
CA VAL A 372 12.96 -7.85 -17.79
C VAL A 372 13.67 -6.52 -17.97
N VAL A 373 14.72 -6.50 -18.82
CA VAL A 373 15.47 -5.28 -19.16
C VAL A 373 14.55 -4.20 -19.72
N ALA A 374 13.68 -4.56 -20.66
CA ALA A 374 12.75 -3.62 -21.28
C ALA A 374 11.78 -3.02 -20.25
N ALA A 375 11.21 -3.84 -19.37
CA ALA A 375 10.26 -3.36 -18.35
C ALA A 375 10.91 -2.41 -17.33
N ILE A 376 12.15 -2.69 -16.91
CA ILE A 376 12.91 -1.83 -15.99
C ILE A 376 13.29 -0.51 -16.69
N ALA A 377 13.82 -0.59 -17.90
CA ALA A 377 14.19 0.60 -18.67
C ALA A 377 12.98 1.49 -18.98
N GLU A 378 11.83 0.90 -19.29
CA GLU A 378 10.58 1.64 -19.51
C GLU A 378 10.16 2.40 -18.26
N PHE A 379 10.24 1.77 -17.07
CA PHE A 379 9.91 2.42 -15.82
C PHE A 379 10.79 3.65 -15.58
N PHE A 380 12.11 3.49 -15.61
CA PHE A 380 13.02 4.58 -15.29
C PHE A 380 13.00 5.71 -16.33
N ARG A 381 12.72 5.42 -17.61
CA ARG A 381 12.70 6.44 -18.67
C ARG A 381 11.35 7.17 -18.79
N ARG A 382 10.22 6.43 -18.73
CA ARG A 382 8.90 6.94 -19.13
C ARG A 382 7.88 7.02 -18.00
N ASN A 383 8.09 6.35 -16.87
CA ASN A 383 7.10 6.40 -15.79
C ASN A 383 7.02 7.81 -15.21
N ARG A 384 5.80 8.30 -14.98
CA ARG A 384 5.54 9.62 -14.37
C ARG A 384 6.15 9.79 -12.98
N LEU A 385 6.39 8.68 -12.27
CA LEU A 385 7.03 8.68 -10.96
C LEU A 385 8.56 8.78 -11.06
N SER A 386 9.17 8.44 -12.20
CA SER A 386 10.61 8.63 -12.46
C SER A 386 10.84 10.03 -13.04
N ALA A 387 11.03 11.00 -12.16
CA ALA A 387 11.22 12.40 -12.52
C ALA A 387 12.70 12.75 -12.65
N ILE A 388 13.00 13.77 -13.46
CA ILE A 388 14.33 14.38 -13.49
C ILE A 388 14.56 15.11 -12.16
N LEU A 389 15.77 14.99 -11.61
CA LEU A 389 16.14 15.69 -10.38
C LEU A 389 16.17 17.20 -10.63
N ASP A 390 15.58 17.98 -9.72
CA ASP A 390 15.69 19.43 -9.75
C ASP A 390 16.99 19.88 -9.08
N GLN A 391 17.96 20.32 -9.89
CA GLN A 391 19.33 20.66 -9.49
C GLN A 391 19.58 22.18 -9.42
N ILE A 392 18.54 23.00 -9.19
CA ILE A 392 18.74 24.46 -9.03
C ILE A 392 19.61 24.78 -7.80
N ASN A 393 19.39 24.05 -6.70
CA ASN A 393 20.15 24.15 -5.46
C ASN A 393 19.94 22.88 -4.60
N PRO A 394 20.75 22.65 -3.54
CA PRO A 394 20.62 21.45 -2.71
C PRO A 394 19.24 21.26 -2.04
N LEU A 395 18.50 22.35 -1.78
CA LEU A 395 17.17 22.27 -1.20
C LEU A 395 16.15 21.72 -2.22
N SER A 396 16.23 22.16 -3.48
CA SER A 396 15.41 21.63 -4.57
C SER A 396 15.62 20.13 -4.81
N GLU A 397 16.86 19.67 -4.67
CA GLU A 397 17.20 18.25 -4.80
C GLU A 397 16.52 17.43 -3.69
N ILE A 398 16.71 17.84 -2.43
CA ILE A 398 16.12 17.18 -1.25
C ILE A 398 14.60 17.22 -1.30
N ASP A 399 14.00 18.34 -1.70
CA ASP A 399 12.55 18.46 -1.85
C ASP A 399 12.03 17.46 -2.90
N THR A 400 12.77 17.25 -3.99
CA THR A 400 12.40 16.27 -5.02
C THR A 400 12.48 14.84 -4.50
N ILE A 401 13.51 14.51 -3.71
CA ILE A 401 13.70 13.20 -3.06
C ILE A 401 12.57 12.90 -2.06
N ARG A 402 12.12 13.92 -1.31
CA ARG A 402 11.08 13.82 -0.28
C ARG A 402 9.66 14.09 -0.79
N ARG A 403 9.51 14.26 -2.11
CA ARG A 403 8.23 14.50 -2.75
C ARG A 403 7.33 13.28 -2.63
N VAL A 404 6.04 13.55 -2.39
CA VAL A 404 4.97 12.58 -2.33
C VAL A 404 3.91 12.98 -3.35
N THR A 405 3.41 12.03 -4.12
CA THR A 405 2.29 12.29 -5.03
C THR A 405 1.20 11.25 -4.90
N VAL A 406 -0.07 11.67 -5.03
CA VAL A 406 -1.20 10.75 -5.15
C VAL A 406 -1.47 10.31 -6.59
N MET A 407 -0.70 10.82 -7.55
CA MET A 407 -0.85 10.54 -8.97
C MET A 407 -0.03 9.33 -9.43
N GLY A 408 -0.25 8.89 -10.66
CA GLY A 408 0.51 7.80 -11.29
C GLY A 408 -0.24 6.46 -11.30
N PRO A 409 0.44 5.35 -11.66
CA PRO A 409 -0.20 4.04 -11.78
C PRO A 409 -0.88 3.60 -10.47
N GLY A 410 -2.18 3.33 -10.51
CA GLY A 410 -2.98 2.96 -9.33
C GLY A 410 -3.37 4.13 -8.42
N GLY A 411 -2.94 5.35 -8.73
CA GLY A 411 -3.35 6.60 -8.08
C GLY A 411 -4.47 7.30 -8.86
N VAL A 412 -4.58 8.61 -8.68
CA VAL A 412 -5.58 9.45 -9.36
C VAL A 412 -4.97 10.27 -10.50
N THR A 413 -5.81 10.72 -11.42
CA THR A 413 -5.45 11.78 -12.37
C THR A 413 -5.92 13.13 -11.83
N LYS A 414 -5.36 14.23 -12.34
CA LYS A 414 -5.64 15.58 -11.83
C LYS A 414 -7.11 15.95 -11.97
N GLU A 415 -7.73 15.49 -13.04
CA GLU A 415 -9.12 15.75 -13.43
C GLU A 415 -10.11 14.92 -12.61
N ARG A 416 -9.65 13.81 -12.01
CA ARG A 416 -10.47 12.89 -11.21
C ARG A 416 -10.25 13.03 -9.71
N ALA A 417 -9.32 13.87 -9.29
CA ALA A 417 -9.07 14.10 -7.87
C ALA A 417 -10.23 14.92 -7.28
N SER A 418 -10.83 14.42 -6.21
CA SER A 418 -11.86 15.16 -5.47
C SER A 418 -11.25 16.35 -4.73
N PHE A 419 -12.11 17.27 -4.31
CA PHE A 419 -11.70 18.39 -3.44
C PHE A 419 -11.09 17.88 -2.12
N SER A 420 -11.71 16.88 -1.49
CA SER A 420 -11.23 16.28 -0.23
C SER A 420 -9.81 15.73 -0.32
N MET A 421 -9.39 15.23 -1.50
CA MET A 421 -8.02 14.74 -1.71
C MET A 421 -6.98 15.84 -1.78
N ARG A 422 -7.40 17.07 -2.09
CA ARG A 422 -6.51 18.24 -2.18
C ARG A 422 -6.39 18.97 -0.84
N ASP A 423 -7.34 18.74 0.05
CA ASP A 423 -7.41 19.37 1.35
C ASP A 423 -6.42 18.75 2.35
N ILE A 424 -6.11 19.50 3.41
CA ILE A 424 -5.21 19.06 4.48
C ILE A 424 -6.04 18.30 5.51
N HIS A 425 -5.71 17.03 5.67
CA HIS A 425 -6.37 16.15 6.65
C HIS A 425 -5.63 16.22 7.99
N ASN A 426 -6.36 16.25 9.13
CA ASN A 426 -5.77 16.26 10.49
C ASN A 426 -4.69 15.17 10.72
N SER A 427 -4.90 13.96 10.19
CA SER A 427 -3.98 12.82 10.27
C SER A 427 -2.60 13.06 9.64
N GLN A 428 -2.48 14.07 8.76
CA GLN A 428 -1.22 14.49 8.14
C GLN A 428 -0.26 15.15 9.11
N TYR A 429 -0.73 15.56 10.30
CA TYR A 429 0.08 16.21 11.33
C TYR A 429 1.39 15.44 11.57
N SER A 430 2.51 16.15 11.42
CA SER A 430 3.88 15.62 11.58
C SER A 430 4.28 14.47 10.64
N LYS A 431 3.49 14.19 9.60
CA LYS A 431 3.75 13.13 8.60
C LYS A 431 3.94 13.70 7.20
N ILE A 432 3.08 14.63 6.79
CA ILE A 432 3.18 15.39 5.53
C ILE A 432 3.20 16.88 5.90
N GLY A 433 4.13 17.63 5.32
CA GLY A 433 4.21 19.06 5.56
C GLY A 433 3.00 19.78 4.96
N PRO A 434 2.24 20.58 5.73
CA PRO A 434 0.98 21.17 5.27
C PRO A 434 1.18 22.38 4.34
N ILE A 435 2.30 23.08 4.46
CA ILE A 435 2.52 24.38 3.81
C ILE A 435 2.88 24.23 2.33
N ARG A 436 3.82 23.33 2.02
CA ARG A 436 4.40 23.27 0.68
C ARG A 436 3.58 22.34 -0.22
N SER A 437 2.98 22.93 -1.24
CA SER A 437 2.39 22.24 -2.39
C SER A 437 2.58 23.12 -3.63
N PRO A 438 2.78 22.55 -4.83
CA PRO A 438 2.75 23.34 -6.05
C PRO A 438 1.38 24.01 -6.23
N GLU A 439 1.38 25.28 -6.63
CA GLU A 439 0.17 25.99 -7.00
C GLU A 439 -0.45 25.45 -8.31
N GLY A 440 -1.70 25.82 -8.56
CA GLY A 440 -2.43 25.44 -9.76
C GLY A 440 -2.96 24.00 -9.75
N PRO A 441 -3.02 23.30 -10.89
CA PRO A 441 -3.73 22.01 -10.99
C PRO A 441 -3.20 20.90 -10.08
N ASN A 442 -1.96 21.01 -9.61
CA ASN A 442 -1.30 20.01 -8.76
C ASN A 442 -1.49 20.28 -7.26
N ILE A 443 -2.17 21.36 -6.85
CA ILE A 443 -2.35 21.70 -5.44
C ILE A 443 -2.99 20.54 -4.65
N GLY A 444 -2.36 20.16 -3.54
CA GLY A 444 -2.73 19.04 -2.67
C GLY A 444 -2.44 17.64 -3.25
N LEU A 445 -2.18 17.53 -4.56
CA LEU A 445 -1.86 16.25 -5.23
C LEU A 445 -0.37 15.90 -5.20
N VAL A 446 0.46 16.91 -4.97
CA VAL A 446 1.89 16.81 -4.76
C VAL A 446 2.22 17.50 -3.44
N THR A 447 2.70 16.73 -2.49
CA THR A 447 3.06 17.19 -1.15
C THR A 447 4.46 16.71 -0.80
N TYR A 448 4.93 17.01 0.41
CA TYR A 448 6.29 16.70 0.84
C TYR A 448 6.25 16.08 2.24
N LEU A 449 7.11 15.11 2.50
CA LEU A 449 7.22 14.51 3.83
C LEU A 449 7.66 15.56 4.86
N ALA A 450 7.01 15.55 6.03
CA ALA A 450 7.46 16.33 7.19
C ALA A 450 8.86 15.87 7.64
N LEU A 451 9.61 16.69 8.38
CA LEU A 451 11.03 16.48 8.67
C LEU A 451 11.36 15.07 9.20
N PHE A 452 10.66 14.66 10.24
CA PHE A 452 11.00 13.44 11.00
C PHE A 452 10.13 12.24 10.65
N THR A 453 9.34 12.33 9.57
CA THR A 453 8.46 11.23 9.14
C THR A 453 9.26 9.96 8.89
N LYS A 454 8.76 8.85 9.45
CA LYS A 454 9.21 7.50 9.09
C LYS A 454 8.12 6.74 8.37
N VAL A 455 8.51 5.66 7.72
CA VAL A 455 7.60 4.74 7.04
C VAL A 455 7.78 3.38 7.69
N ASN A 456 6.68 2.78 8.16
CA ASN A 456 6.74 1.43 8.72
C ASN A 456 6.80 0.36 7.61
N LYS A 457 6.96 -0.91 8.01
CA LYS A 457 7.04 -2.05 7.05
C LYS A 457 5.82 -2.21 6.13
N TYR A 458 4.67 -1.65 6.49
CA TYR A 458 3.43 -1.70 5.70
C TYR A 458 3.25 -0.49 4.78
N GLY A 459 4.15 0.51 4.87
CA GLY A 459 4.07 1.74 4.11
C GLY A 459 3.27 2.87 4.79
N PHE A 460 2.84 2.72 6.05
CA PHE A 460 2.15 3.80 6.76
C PHE A 460 3.15 4.81 7.32
N LEU A 461 2.79 6.08 7.23
CA LEU A 461 3.60 7.18 7.75
C LEU A 461 3.51 7.22 9.28
N GLN A 462 4.63 7.53 9.93
CA GLN A 462 4.75 7.64 11.38
C GLN A 462 5.39 8.96 11.78
N ALA A 463 4.90 9.53 12.88
CA ALA A 463 5.43 10.74 13.50
C ALA A 463 6.07 10.43 14.86
N PRO A 464 7.10 11.19 15.27
CA PRO A 464 7.75 11.01 16.57
C PRO A 464 7.01 11.74 17.71
N TYR A 465 6.95 11.09 18.87
CA TYR A 465 6.39 11.66 20.11
C TYR A 465 7.21 11.22 21.32
N LEU A 466 7.14 11.99 22.41
CA LEU A 466 7.63 11.59 23.73
C LEU A 466 6.45 11.13 24.57
N LYS A 467 6.60 9.99 25.25
CA LYS A 467 5.58 9.50 26.19
C LYS A 467 5.53 10.40 27.42
N VAL A 468 4.34 10.70 27.91
CA VAL A 468 4.10 11.43 29.15
C VAL A 468 3.60 10.44 30.20
N GLU A 469 4.26 10.44 31.36
CA GLU A 469 3.94 9.52 32.45
C GLU A 469 3.50 10.29 33.70
N GLN A 470 2.44 9.80 34.32
CA GLN A 470 1.96 10.36 35.58
C GLN A 470 2.87 9.89 36.72
N VAL A 471 3.42 10.84 37.47
CA VAL A 471 4.29 10.58 38.62
C VAL A 471 3.72 11.27 39.85
N SER A 472 3.65 10.53 40.96
CA SER A 472 3.29 11.12 42.26
C SER A 472 4.52 11.69 42.94
N LYS A 473 4.50 13.00 43.25
CA LYS A 473 5.54 13.66 44.04
C LYS A 473 4.89 14.57 45.07
N ASN A 474 5.21 14.39 46.35
CA ASN A 474 4.66 15.19 47.46
C ASN A 474 3.11 15.25 47.47
N ASN A 475 2.43 14.11 47.26
CA ASN A 475 0.97 13.99 47.14
C ASN A 475 0.33 14.80 46.01
N LYS A 476 1.12 15.27 45.03
CA LYS A 476 0.62 15.89 43.80
C LYS A 476 0.91 14.98 42.61
N GLN A 477 -0.09 14.81 41.75
CA GLN A 477 0.08 14.16 40.46
C GLN A 477 0.74 15.15 39.50
N LEU A 478 1.89 14.78 38.95
CA LEU A 478 2.63 15.58 37.99
C LEU A 478 2.83 14.76 36.71
N MET A 479 2.73 15.43 35.58
CA MET A 479 2.91 14.81 34.27
C MET A 479 4.36 15.01 33.83
N LYS A 480 5.12 13.92 33.82
CA LYS A 480 6.55 13.91 33.50
C LYS A 480 6.75 13.52 32.04
N ILE A 481 7.53 14.31 31.32
CA ILE A 481 7.89 14.04 29.93
C ILE A 481 9.03 13.01 29.92
N GLY A 482 8.80 11.90 29.21
CA GLY A 482 9.77 10.84 28.97
C GLY A 482 10.91 11.28 28.03
N LYS A 483 11.95 10.45 27.93
CA LYS A 483 13.12 10.69 27.06
C LYS A 483 13.15 9.80 25.81
N GLU A 484 12.32 8.78 25.78
CA GLU A 484 12.24 7.83 24.67
C GLU A 484 11.27 8.34 23.61
N ILE A 485 11.71 8.33 22.35
CA ILE A 485 10.91 8.75 21.21
C ILE A 485 10.17 7.53 20.67
N THR A 486 8.84 7.57 20.72
CA THR A 486 7.96 6.57 20.12
C THR A 486 7.43 7.09 18.78
N TYR A 487 7.41 6.22 17.77
CA TYR A 487 6.84 6.54 16.46
C TYR A 487 5.44 5.95 16.35
N LEU A 488 4.44 6.80 16.19
CA LEU A 488 3.02 6.39 16.09
C LEU A 488 2.53 6.54 14.65
N THR A 489 1.70 5.61 14.19
CA THR A 489 0.96 5.77 12.92
C THR A 489 -0.27 6.63 13.15
N ALA A 490 -0.89 7.12 12.06
CA ALA A 490 -2.11 7.92 12.17
C ALA A 490 -3.28 7.18 12.86
N ASP A 491 -3.34 5.85 12.74
CA ASP A 491 -4.35 5.01 13.41
C ASP A 491 -4.06 4.94 14.92
N ASP A 492 -2.81 4.64 15.29
CA ASP A 492 -2.41 4.53 16.71
C ASP A 492 -2.54 5.87 17.44
N GLU A 493 -2.35 7.00 16.76
CA GLU A 493 -2.48 8.34 17.36
C GLU A 493 -3.90 8.66 17.84
N GLU A 494 -4.94 8.08 17.22
CA GLU A 494 -6.34 8.38 17.59
C GLU A 494 -6.70 7.87 18.98
N ASP A 495 -5.99 6.87 19.48
CA ASP A 495 -6.21 6.24 20.78
C ASP A 495 -5.61 7.03 21.96
N TYR A 496 -4.83 8.09 21.69
CA TYR A 496 -4.08 8.83 22.71
C TYR A 496 -4.39 10.32 22.71
N TYR A 497 -4.34 10.93 23.90
CA TYR A 497 -4.30 12.39 24.05
C TYR A 497 -2.88 12.89 23.80
N ILE A 498 -2.69 13.64 22.72
CA ILE A 498 -1.37 14.13 22.29
C ILE A 498 -1.34 15.66 22.31
N THR A 499 -0.39 16.26 23.03
CA THR A 499 -0.21 17.72 23.09
C THR A 499 0.99 18.21 22.27
N HIS A 500 1.12 19.52 22.10
CA HIS A 500 2.16 20.15 21.29
C HIS A 500 3.43 20.46 22.10
N ALA A 501 4.57 20.56 21.44
CA ALA A 501 5.89 20.78 22.08
C ALA A 501 6.05 22.17 22.73
N GLY A 502 5.07 23.07 22.56
CA GLY A 502 5.11 24.45 23.04
C GLY A 502 4.43 24.67 24.39
N VAL A 503 3.90 23.63 25.04
CA VAL A 503 3.25 23.74 26.36
C VAL A 503 4.23 24.17 27.44
N GLY A 504 3.73 24.81 28.50
CA GLY A 504 4.51 25.21 29.66
C GLY A 504 5.17 23.99 30.32
N GLN A 505 6.49 24.03 30.48
CA GLN A 505 7.26 22.95 31.07
C GLN A 505 8.37 23.46 31.99
N GLN A 506 8.58 22.78 33.12
CA GLN A 506 9.67 23.07 34.06
C GLN A 506 10.28 21.76 34.57
N ASN A 507 11.61 21.63 34.48
CA ASN A 507 12.35 20.44 34.93
C ASN A 507 11.82 19.10 34.37
N GLY A 508 11.29 19.11 33.13
CA GLY A 508 10.71 17.94 32.47
C GLY A 508 9.29 17.57 32.92
N TYR A 509 8.60 18.48 33.63
CA TYR A 509 7.19 18.34 34.00
C TYR A 509 6.35 19.39 33.28
N ILE A 510 5.14 19.01 32.87
CA ILE A 510 4.15 19.95 32.32
C ILE A 510 3.58 20.78 33.47
N THR A 511 3.56 22.10 33.31
CA THR A 511 3.11 23.04 34.35
C THR A 511 1.64 23.44 34.20
N ASP A 512 1.12 23.38 32.99
CA ASP A 512 -0.22 23.83 32.65
C ASP A 512 -1.27 22.79 33.09
N LYS A 513 -2.39 23.26 33.65
CA LYS A 513 -3.46 22.37 34.15
C LYS A 513 -4.39 21.89 33.04
N TRP A 514 -4.74 22.81 32.14
CA TRP A 514 -5.54 22.56 30.95
C TRP A 514 -4.66 22.83 29.75
N ILE A 515 -4.60 21.86 28.83
CA ILE A 515 -3.76 21.98 27.64
C ILE A 515 -4.53 21.60 26.39
N ALA A 516 -4.20 22.29 25.31
CA ALA A 516 -4.64 21.91 23.98
C ALA A 516 -4.04 20.54 23.62
N CYS A 517 -4.91 19.62 23.19
CA CYS A 517 -4.50 18.29 22.77
C CYS A 517 -5.34 17.83 21.57
N ARG A 518 -4.80 16.82 20.89
CA ARG A 518 -5.44 16.10 19.81
C ARG A 518 -5.93 14.77 20.33
N TYR A 519 -7.18 14.41 20.04
CA TYR A 519 -7.77 13.11 20.36
C TYR A 519 -8.82 12.75 19.32
N GLN A 520 -8.76 11.53 18.77
CA GLN A 520 -9.68 11.06 17.72
C GLN A 520 -9.84 12.05 16.55
N GLY A 521 -8.75 12.71 16.16
CA GLY A 521 -8.73 13.68 15.06
C GLY A 521 -9.23 15.10 15.42
N GLU A 522 -9.78 15.30 16.62
CA GLU A 522 -10.28 16.60 17.07
C GLU A 522 -9.23 17.35 17.90
N PHE A 523 -9.24 18.68 17.80
CA PHE A 523 -8.46 19.56 18.65
C PHE A 523 -9.34 20.03 19.81
N ILE A 524 -8.99 19.62 21.02
CA ILE A 524 -9.77 19.87 22.23
C ILE A 524 -8.87 20.38 23.35
N GLU A 525 -9.46 21.02 24.35
CA GLU A 525 -8.79 21.33 25.61
C GLU A 525 -9.08 20.20 26.62
N ALA A 526 -8.04 19.68 27.25
CA ALA A 526 -8.18 18.59 28.23
C ALA A 526 -7.32 18.83 29.47
N ASP A 527 -7.74 18.20 30.57
CA ASP A 527 -6.94 18.14 31.79
C ASP A 527 -5.62 17.42 31.51
N VAL A 528 -4.51 17.97 32.02
CA VAL A 528 -3.14 17.47 31.83
C VAL A 528 -3.00 15.99 32.20
N ASN A 529 -3.79 15.48 33.17
CA ASN A 529 -3.72 14.09 33.60
C ASN A 529 -4.17 13.08 32.53
N ARG A 530 -4.86 13.53 31.48
CA ARG A 530 -5.27 12.66 30.36
C ARG A 530 -4.17 12.48 29.32
N VAL A 531 -3.16 13.35 29.33
CA VAL A 531 -2.17 13.47 28.26
C VAL A 531 -1.18 12.33 28.34
N GLN A 532 -1.02 11.63 27.22
CA GLN A 532 -0.20 10.43 27.14
C GLN A 532 1.04 10.63 26.26
N TYR A 533 1.00 11.59 25.34
CA TYR A 533 2.11 11.92 24.47
C TYR A 533 2.23 13.43 24.24
N ILE A 534 3.44 13.86 23.90
CA ILE A 534 3.78 15.23 23.50
C ILE A 534 4.67 15.19 22.25
N ASP A 535 4.51 16.17 21.35
CA ASP A 535 5.41 16.36 20.22
C ASP A 535 6.88 16.49 20.69
N VAL A 536 7.84 16.03 19.88
CA VAL A 536 9.26 16.11 20.25
C VAL A 536 9.81 17.52 20.05
N VAL A 537 9.49 18.14 18.91
CA VAL A 537 9.92 19.50 18.58
C VAL A 537 8.86 20.25 17.77
N PRO A 538 8.72 21.57 17.91
CA PRO A 538 7.72 22.34 17.16
C PRO A 538 7.85 22.20 15.63
N CYS A 539 9.07 22.13 15.10
CA CYS A 539 9.30 22.04 13.66
C CYS A 539 8.99 20.66 13.05
N GLN A 540 8.62 19.65 13.85
CA GLN A 540 8.32 18.31 13.32
C GLN A 540 7.10 18.28 12.38
N VAL A 541 6.26 19.31 12.44
CA VAL A 541 5.04 19.45 11.63
C VAL A 541 5.31 19.89 10.19
N VAL A 542 6.45 20.53 9.92
CA VAL A 542 6.74 21.14 8.62
C VAL A 542 7.69 20.28 7.77
N SER A 543 7.74 20.55 6.47
CA SER A 543 8.68 19.94 5.53
C SER A 543 10.06 20.62 5.58
N THR A 544 11.04 20.05 4.87
CA THR A 544 12.43 20.55 4.84
C THR A 544 12.51 22.04 4.51
N SER A 545 11.89 22.48 3.43
CA SER A 545 11.99 23.87 2.98
C SER A 545 11.28 24.84 3.93
N ALA A 546 10.09 24.48 4.42
CA ALA A 546 9.36 25.32 5.39
C ALA A 546 10.12 25.46 6.72
N SER A 547 10.89 24.43 7.13
CA SER A 547 11.71 24.50 8.35
C SER A 547 12.87 25.49 8.31
N LEU A 548 13.21 26.00 7.13
CA LEU A 548 14.29 26.97 6.92
C LEU A 548 13.79 28.42 6.92
N ILE A 549 12.47 28.64 7.01
CA ILE A 549 11.87 29.98 7.05
C ILE A 549 11.95 30.49 8.51
N PRO A 550 12.69 31.58 8.78
CA PRO A 550 12.69 32.20 10.10
C PRO A 550 11.33 32.89 10.35
N PHE A 551 10.89 32.92 11.62
CA PHE A 551 9.64 33.60 12.01
C PHE A 551 8.38 33.12 11.27
N VAL A 552 8.38 31.86 10.81
CA VAL A 552 7.28 31.27 10.02
C VAL A 552 5.88 31.39 10.65
N HIS A 553 5.80 31.53 11.99
CA HIS A 553 4.56 31.71 12.74
C HIS A 553 3.99 33.14 12.68
N HIS A 554 4.70 34.08 12.05
CA HIS A 554 4.26 35.45 11.80
C HIS A 554 3.87 35.69 10.34
N ASP A 555 3.99 34.68 9.47
CA ASP A 555 3.67 34.78 8.05
C ASP A 555 2.22 34.34 7.79
N ASP A 556 1.44 35.18 7.10
CA ASP A 556 0.06 34.87 6.73
C ASP A 556 0.00 33.69 5.74
N GLY A 557 -0.78 32.67 6.09
CA GLY A 557 -0.97 31.47 5.28
C GLY A 557 -0.15 30.25 5.68
N ILE A 558 0.56 30.30 6.82
CA ILE A 558 1.32 29.19 7.41
C ILE A 558 0.81 28.81 8.80
#